data_AF-A0A4U3L537-F1
#
_entry.id   AF-A0A4U3L537-F1
#
_cell.length_a   1.000
_cell.length_b   1.000
_cell.length_c   1.000
_cell.angle_alpha   90.00
_cell.angle_beta   90.00
_cell.angle_gamma   90.00
#
_symmetry.space_group_name_H-M   'P 1'
#
loop_
_entity.id
_entity.type
_entity.pdbx_description
1 polymer ?
#
loop_
_entity_poly.entity_id
_entity_poly.type
_entity_poly.pdbx_seq_one_letter_code
_entity_poly.pdbx_strand_id
1 'polypeptide(L)'
;MGAVSRMYYVCFHTTLALLLTKDITPKTHKGALTELHKDFVLEGGFDKAKADSYKTLMQESQESDYGDFMAMTREEADQLLLSAKEYINYITSLLTSP
;
A
#
# COMPACT_ATOMS: atom_id res chain seq x y z
N MET A 1 13.85 5.05 10.65
CA MET A 1 13.77 4.42 9.32
C MET A 1 13.07 3.05 9.36
N GLY A 2 13.45 2.08 10.20
CA GLY A 2 12.85 0.73 10.16
C GLY A 2 11.33 0.61 10.38
N ALA A 3 10.62 1.60 10.94
CA ALA A 3 9.16 1.56 11.05
C ALA A 3 8.46 1.78 9.70
N VAL A 4 8.99 2.67 8.86
CA VAL A 4 8.45 3.04 7.55
C VAL A 4 8.63 1.90 6.56
N SER A 5 9.85 1.33 6.51
CA SER A 5 10.11 0.15 5.69
C SER A 5 9.22 -1.03 6.10
N ARG A 6 8.92 -1.21 7.40
CA ARG A 6 7.97 -2.25 7.85
C ARG A 6 6.54 -1.98 7.35
N MET A 7 6.06 -0.75 7.44
CA MET A 7 4.72 -0.38 6.93
C MET A 7 4.63 -0.64 5.42
N TYR A 8 5.66 -0.25 4.67
CA TYR A 8 5.78 -0.52 3.25
C TYR A 8 5.63 -2.01 2.92
N TYR A 9 6.42 -2.88 3.56
CA TYR A 9 6.37 -4.31 3.27
C TYR A 9 5.04 -4.94 3.66
N VAL A 10 4.45 -4.55 4.80
CA VAL A 10 3.15 -5.09 5.21
C VAL A 10 2.06 -4.67 4.22
N CYS A 11 2.00 -3.40 3.81
CA CYS A 11 1.03 -2.94 2.81
C CYS A 11 1.26 -3.67 1.48
N PHE A 12 2.51 -3.76 1.01
CA PHE A 12 2.86 -4.46 -0.22
C PHE A 12 2.43 -5.94 -0.20
N HIS A 13 2.74 -6.68 0.86
CA HIS A 13 2.36 -8.10 0.96
C HIS A 13 0.84 -8.28 1.08
N THR A 14 0.15 -7.36 1.75
CA THR A 14 -1.31 -7.38 1.81
C THR A 14 -1.93 -7.14 0.43
N THR A 15 -1.36 -6.22 -0.36
CA THR A 15 -1.74 -6.02 -1.77
C THR A 15 -1.48 -7.26 -2.61
N LEU A 16 -0.33 -7.92 -2.43
CA LEU A 16 -0.03 -9.18 -3.14
C LEU A 16 -1.06 -10.26 -2.81
N ALA A 17 -1.46 -10.39 -1.54
CA ALA A 17 -2.48 -11.36 -1.15
C ALA A 17 -3.81 -11.10 -1.87
N LEU A 18 -4.20 -9.84 -2.06
CA LEU A 18 -5.38 -9.48 -2.85
C LEU A 18 -5.21 -9.80 -4.34
N LEU A 19 -4.07 -9.48 -4.94
CA LEU A 19 -3.81 -9.78 -6.36
C LEU A 19 -3.82 -11.30 -6.64
N LEU A 20 -3.36 -12.09 -5.69
CA LEU A 20 -3.38 -13.55 -5.78
C LEU A 20 -4.79 -14.14 -5.84
N THR A 21 -5.83 -13.45 -5.34
CA THR A 21 -7.22 -13.91 -5.50
C THR A 21 -7.70 -13.86 -6.95
N LYS A 22 -6.97 -13.16 -7.82
CA LYS A 22 -7.19 -13.10 -9.27
C LYS A 22 -6.07 -13.78 -10.08
N ASP A 23 -5.24 -14.61 -9.43
CA ASP A 23 -4.07 -15.26 -10.05
C ASP A 23 -3.02 -14.28 -10.63
N ILE A 24 -2.94 -13.06 -10.10
CA ILE A 24 -2.01 -12.03 -10.56
C ILE A 24 -0.75 -12.01 -9.68
N THR A 25 0.41 -12.24 -10.30
CA THR A 25 1.72 -12.22 -9.62
C THR A 25 2.65 -11.16 -10.22
N PRO A 26 2.66 -9.91 -9.70
CA PRO A 26 3.51 -8.85 -10.21
C PRO A 26 4.99 -9.13 -9.87
N LYS A 27 5.89 -8.79 -10.80
CA LYS A 27 7.34 -9.03 -10.66
C LYS A 27 8.11 -7.87 -10.01
N THR A 28 7.44 -6.74 -9.78
CA THR A 28 8.05 -5.52 -9.22
C THR A 28 7.07 -4.80 -8.30
N HIS A 29 7.59 -3.97 -7.39
CA HIS A 29 6.75 -3.14 -6.51
C HIS A 29 5.83 -2.19 -7.26
N LYS A 30 6.36 -1.53 -8.31
CA LYS A 30 5.55 -0.69 -9.19
C LYS A 30 4.48 -1.49 -9.93
N GLY A 31 4.82 -2.71 -10.37
CA GLY A 31 3.87 -3.63 -11.00
C GLY A 31 2.69 -3.97 -10.08
N ALA A 32 2.93 -4.21 -8.78
CA ALA A 32 1.84 -4.48 -7.84
C ALA A 32 0.85 -3.31 -7.72
N LEU A 33 1.34 -2.06 -7.74
CA LEU A 33 0.46 -0.88 -7.76
C LEU A 33 -0.33 -0.78 -9.07
N THR A 34 0.32 -1.06 -10.22
CA THR A 34 -0.34 -1.03 -11.53
C THR A 34 -1.44 -2.08 -11.63
N GLU A 35 -1.18 -3.33 -11.26
CA GLU A 35 -2.19 -4.39 -11.29
C GLU A 35 -3.31 -4.15 -10.28
N LEU A 36 -3.00 -3.62 -9.08
CA LEU A 36 -4.05 -3.23 -8.13
C LEU A 36 -5.02 -2.22 -8.75
N HIS A 37 -4.48 -1.20 -9.41
CA HIS A 37 -5.31 -0.18 -10.03
C HIS A 37 -6.10 -0.74 -11.22
N LYS A 38 -5.46 -1.57 -12.05
CA LYS A 38 -6.08 -2.15 -13.24
C LYS A 38 -7.22 -3.11 -12.88
N ASP A 39 -6.97 -4.06 -11.99
CA ASP A 39 -7.87 -5.19 -11.77
C ASP A 39 -8.82 -4.99 -10.59
N PHE A 40 -8.64 -3.97 -9.74
CA PHE A 40 -9.56 -3.71 -8.62
C PHE A 40 -10.18 -2.31 -8.68
N VAL A 41 -9.38 -1.28 -8.92
CA VAL A 41 -9.87 0.11 -8.92
C VAL A 41 -10.72 0.40 -10.16
N LEU A 42 -10.21 0.09 -11.36
CA LEU A 42 -10.95 0.37 -12.60
C LEU A 42 -12.17 -0.53 -12.80
N GLU A 43 -12.19 -1.73 -12.20
CA GLU A 43 -13.36 -2.63 -12.25
C GLU A 43 -14.50 -2.19 -11.31
N GLY A 44 -14.29 -1.16 -10.48
CA GLY A 44 -15.33 -0.53 -9.66
C GLY A 44 -15.61 -1.21 -8.32
N GLY A 45 -14.88 -2.27 -7.96
CA GLY A 45 -15.00 -2.98 -6.68
C GLY A 45 -14.08 -2.46 -5.58
N PHE A 46 -13.36 -1.36 -5.81
CA PHE A 46 -12.33 -0.88 -4.90
C PHE A 46 -12.46 0.62 -4.63
N ASP A 47 -12.38 1.01 -3.36
CA ASP A 47 -12.39 2.40 -2.94
C ASP A 47 -11.13 3.13 -3.44
N LYS A 48 -11.34 4.07 -4.36
CA LYS A 48 -10.27 4.87 -4.97
C LYS A 48 -9.46 5.64 -3.93
N ALA A 49 -10.07 6.12 -2.85
CA ALA A 49 -9.34 6.82 -1.79
C ALA A 49 -8.34 5.89 -1.08
N LYS A 50 -8.67 4.60 -0.93
CA LYS A 50 -7.75 3.59 -0.38
C LYS A 50 -6.64 3.22 -1.36
N ALA A 51 -6.88 3.31 -2.67
CA ALA A 51 -5.84 3.09 -3.67
C ALA A 51 -4.84 4.26 -3.72
N ASP A 52 -5.36 5.49 -3.64
CA ASP A 52 -4.54 6.69 -3.58
C ASP A 52 -3.72 6.75 -2.29
N SER A 53 -4.30 6.39 -1.14
CA SER A 53 -3.55 6.33 0.12
C SER A 53 -2.42 5.30 0.10
N TYR A 54 -2.64 4.13 -0.52
CA TYR A 54 -1.59 3.13 -0.72
C TYR A 54 -0.48 3.65 -1.61
N LYS A 55 -0.82 4.31 -2.72
CA LYS A 55 0.17 4.92 -3.62
C LYS A 55 1.04 5.93 -2.87
N THR A 56 0.45 6.85 -2.12
CA THR A 56 1.17 7.84 -1.31
C THR A 56 2.08 7.15 -0.30
N LEU A 57 1.57 6.17 0.45
CA LEU A 57 2.38 5.44 1.43
C LEU A 57 3.62 4.79 0.82
N MET A 58 3.46 4.17 -0.36
CA MET A 58 4.56 3.52 -1.07
C MET A 58 5.60 4.51 -1.59
N GLN A 59 5.18 5.73 -1.96
CA GLN A 59 6.08 6.80 -2.41
C GLN A 59 6.87 7.41 -1.23
N GLU A 60 6.17 7.84 -0.19
CA GLU A 60 6.77 8.41 1.03
C GLU A 60 7.75 7.43 1.70
N SER A 61 7.44 6.13 1.66
CA SER A 61 8.34 5.10 2.20
C SER A 61 9.61 4.92 1.39
N GLN A 62 9.56 5.09 0.06
CA GLN A 62 10.74 5.07 -0.79
C GLN A 62 11.56 6.34 -0.63
N GLU A 63 10.92 7.50 -0.55
CA GLU A 63 11.62 8.78 -0.37
C GLU A 63 12.32 8.86 0.99
N SER A 64 11.72 8.31 2.05
CA SER A 64 12.37 8.21 3.36
C SER A 64 13.69 7.46 3.32
N ASP A 65 13.85 6.41 2.50
CA ASP A 65 15.07 5.58 2.44
C ASP A 65 16.18 6.21 1.56
N TYR A 66 15.87 7.26 0.78
CA TYR A 66 16.81 7.90 -0.16
C TYR A 66 16.98 9.42 0.05
N GLY A 67 16.19 10.05 0.92
CA GLY A 67 16.20 11.50 1.15
C GLY A 67 17.22 11.93 2.20
N ASP A 68 18.42 12.29 1.77
CA ASP A 68 19.48 12.91 2.61
C ASP A 68 19.07 14.29 3.21
N PHE A 69 17.86 14.80 2.90
CA PHE A 69 17.40 16.14 3.26
C PHE A 69 16.01 16.23 3.91
N MET A 70 15.29 15.11 4.12
CA MET A 70 13.99 15.15 4.81
C MET A 70 13.93 14.11 5.93
N ALA A 71 14.18 14.59 7.15
CA ALA A 71 13.86 13.83 8.35
C ALA A 71 12.34 13.83 8.54
N MET A 72 11.69 12.70 8.26
CA MET A 72 10.29 12.47 8.56
C MET A 72 10.03 12.75 10.05
N THR A 73 9.07 13.63 10.30
CA THR A 73 8.61 13.97 11.65
C THR A 73 7.83 12.82 12.28
N ARG A 74 7.66 12.87 13.60
CA ARG A 74 6.87 11.87 14.32
C ARG A 74 5.41 11.91 13.89
N GLU A 75 4.90 13.10 13.63
CA GLU A 75 3.54 13.37 13.20
C GLU A 75 3.28 12.76 11.81
N GLU A 76 4.20 12.96 10.86
CA GLU A 76 4.14 12.33 9.53
C GLU A 76 4.19 10.80 9.63
N ALA A 77 5.07 10.26 10.48
CA ALA A 77 5.15 8.82 10.71
C ALA A 77 3.86 8.24 11.34
N ASP A 78 3.24 8.96 12.28
CA ASP A 78 1.99 8.55 12.91
C ASP A 78 0.81 8.59 11.90
N GLN A 79 0.76 9.58 11.01
CA GLN A 79 -0.22 9.65 9.92
C GLN A 79 -0.04 8.54 8.88
N LEU A 80 1.22 8.25 8.54
CA LEU A 80 1.55 7.14 7.64
C LEU A 80 1.13 5.81 8.25
N LEU A 81 1.34 5.62 9.55
CA LEU A 81 0.91 4.42 10.29
C LEU A 81 -0.61 4.27 10.33
N LEU A 82 -1.35 5.36 10.52
CA LEU A 82 -2.80 5.33 10.46
C LEU A 82 -3.27 4.91 9.06
N SER A 83 -2.72 5.52 8.03
CA SER A 83 -3.03 5.21 6.62
C SER A 83 -2.73 3.74 6.29
N ALA A 84 -1.59 3.21 6.76
CA ALA A 84 -1.21 1.81 6.60
C ALA A 84 -2.24 0.87 7.22
N LYS A 85 -2.64 1.13 8.47
CA LYS A 85 -3.64 0.32 9.19
C LYS A 85 -4.99 0.32 8.50
N GLU A 86 -5.45 1.48 8.07
CA GLU A 86 -6.72 1.60 7.35
C GLU A 86 -6.69 0.83 6.03
N TYR A 87 -5.59 0.93 5.29
CA TYR A 87 -5.41 0.18 4.04
C TYR A 87 -5.41 -1.33 4.30
N ILE A 88 -4.65 -1.81 5.28
CA ILE A 88 -4.57 -3.24 5.60
C ILE A 88 -5.95 -3.77 6.02
N ASN A 89 -6.67 -3.05 6.88
CA ASN A 89 -8.01 -3.44 7.30
C ASN A 89 -8.98 -3.51 6.12
N TYR A 90 -8.90 -2.54 5.22
CA TYR A 90 -9.72 -2.51 4.01
C TYR A 90 -9.44 -3.73 3.13
N ILE A 91 -8.18 -4.00 2.78
CA ILE A 91 -7.84 -5.18 1.96
C ILE A 91 -8.26 -6.49 2.66
N THR A 92 -8.02 -6.60 3.97
CA THR A 92 -8.42 -7.78 4.75
C THR A 92 -9.93 -8.02 4.66
N SER A 93 -10.74 -6.96 4.69
CA SER A 93 -12.19 -7.07 4.54
C SER A 93 -12.62 -7.61 3.17
N LEU A 94 -11.86 -7.28 2.11
CA LEU A 94 -12.08 -7.81 0.77
C LEU A 94 -11.70 -9.29 0.66
N LEU A 95 -10.68 -9.72 1.41
CA LEU A 95 -10.23 -11.13 1.44
C LEU A 95 -11.17 -12.06 2.23
N THR A 96 -11.86 -11.53 3.24
CA THR A 96 -12.79 -12.31 4.07
C THR A 96 -14.22 -12.33 3.54
N SER A 97 -14.50 -11.58 2.48
CA SER A 97 -15.80 -11.61 1.82
C SER A 97 -15.86 -12.80 0.83
N PRO A 98 -16.83 -13.72 0.97
CA PRO A 98 -16.95 -14.91 0.13
C PRO A 98 -17.38 -14.62 -1.32
#